data_AF-A0A0K1ESS2-F1
#
_entry.id   AF-A0A0K1ESS2-F1
#
_cell.length_a   1.000
_cell.length_b   1.000
_cell.length_c   1.000
_cell.angle_alpha   90.00
_cell.angle_beta   90.00
_cell.angle_gamma   90.00
#
_symmetry.space_group_name_H-M   'P 1'
#
loop_
_entity.id
_entity.type
_entity.pdbx_description
1 polymer ?
#
loop_
_entity_poly.entity_id
_entity_poly.type
_entity_poly.pdbx_seq_one_letter_code
_entity_poly.pdbx_strand_id
1 'polypeptide(L)'
;MQKEYLIPTAILVGCTIIGAGVFFGLRSQPPSPVPSALPQASASAPSPQTGPAAQPPSVPGLGLAPAPVPPAVRQQVVDEMRKQLERQRPDLVKTCWTPFAQKQPEPPKAKYLFNSTFDSSGKEIARGISEVEGMERPEAGHCLRSRPMDLQVSPTGHYVGVEVEFFLP
;
A
#
# COMPACT_ATOMS: atom_id res chain seq x y z
N MET A 1 -3.12 7.36 -55.72
CA MET A 1 -3.71 6.34 -54.83
C MET A 1 -3.78 6.93 -53.42
N GLN A 2 -4.99 7.22 -52.93
CA GLN A 2 -5.28 7.99 -51.71
C GLN A 2 -5.96 7.08 -50.69
N LYS A 3 -5.27 6.62 -49.63
CA LYS A 3 -5.92 5.76 -48.63
C LYS A 3 -5.25 5.71 -47.24
N GLU A 4 -4.82 6.83 -46.64
CA GLU A 4 -4.17 6.77 -45.29
C GLU A 4 -4.45 7.97 -44.35
N TYR A 5 -5.70 8.43 -44.19
CA TYR A 5 -6.01 9.52 -43.22
C TYR A 5 -7.31 9.32 -42.41
N LEU A 6 -7.74 8.08 -42.16
CA LEU A 6 -9.04 7.80 -41.51
C LEU A 6 -8.96 7.31 -40.06
N ILE A 7 -7.77 7.11 -39.50
CA ILE A 7 -7.58 6.56 -38.15
C ILE A 7 -7.42 7.63 -37.03
N PRO A 8 -6.86 8.85 -37.25
CA PRO A 8 -6.59 9.77 -36.13
C PRO A 8 -7.83 10.34 -35.43
N THR A 9 -8.95 10.47 -36.15
CA THR A 9 -10.15 11.17 -35.66
C THR A 9 -10.96 10.33 -34.68
N ALA A 10 -10.94 9.00 -34.79
CA ALA A 10 -11.72 8.12 -33.91
C ALA A 10 -11.20 8.13 -32.45
N ILE A 11 -9.87 8.24 -32.27
CA ILE A 11 -9.26 8.27 -30.94
C ILE A 11 -9.59 9.57 -30.20
N LEU A 12 -9.64 10.70 -30.92
CA LEU A 12 -9.96 12.00 -30.32
C LEU A 12 -11.42 12.09 -29.84
N VAL A 13 -12.36 11.45 -30.52
CA VAL A 13 -13.78 11.41 -30.10
C VAL A 13 -13.99 10.51 -28.88
N GLY A 14 -13.20 9.44 -28.73
CA GLY A 14 -13.28 8.56 -27.56
C GLY A 14 -12.88 9.27 -26.25
N CYS A 15 -11.84 10.10 -26.29
CA CYS A 15 -11.35 10.81 -25.10
C CYS A 15 -12.32 11.87 -24.55
N THR A 16 -13.13 12.52 -25.41
CA THR A 16 -14.07 13.56 -24.97
C THR A 16 -15.27 12.97 -24.22
N ILE A 17 -15.74 11.78 -24.58
CA ILE A 17 -16.88 11.12 -23.92
C ILE A 17 -16.52 10.68 -22.49
N ILE A 18 -15.31 10.16 -22.29
CA ILE A 18 -14.85 9.74 -20.95
C ILE A 18 -14.69 10.94 -20.01
N GLY A 19 -14.13 12.06 -20.52
CA GLY A 19 -13.98 13.28 -19.72
C GLY A 19 -15.31 13.88 -19.25
N ALA A 20 -16.33 13.90 -20.12
CA ALA A 20 -17.66 14.40 -19.76
C ALA A 20 -18.36 13.51 -18.72
N GLY A 21 -18.23 12.19 -18.83
CA GLY A 21 -18.83 11.24 -17.88
C GLY A 21 -18.28 11.38 -16.45
N VAL A 22 -16.97 11.56 -16.29
CA VAL A 22 -16.35 11.74 -14.97
C VAL A 22 -16.72 13.09 -14.36
N PHE A 23 -16.74 14.16 -15.17
CA PHE A 23 -17.04 15.50 -14.67
C PHE A 23 -18.50 15.64 -14.20
N PHE A 24 -19.46 15.03 -14.90
CA PHE A 24 -20.87 15.05 -14.48
C PHE A 24 -21.18 14.01 -13.41
N GLY A 25 -20.57 12.82 -13.46
CA GLY A 25 -20.80 11.76 -12.46
C GLY A 25 -20.38 12.15 -11.03
N LEU A 26 -19.32 12.95 -10.88
CA LEU A 26 -18.88 13.47 -9.57
C LEU A 26 -19.71 14.67 -9.09
N ARG A 27 -20.39 15.39 -9.99
CA ARG A 27 -21.23 16.54 -9.63
C ARG A 27 -22.66 16.19 -9.27
N SER A 28 -23.14 15.01 -9.62
CA SER A 28 -24.51 14.58 -9.37
C SER A 28 -24.72 13.89 -8.02
N GLN A 29 -23.76 13.94 -7.09
CA GLN A 29 -24.00 13.45 -5.74
C GLN A 29 -24.88 14.48 -4.98
N PRO A 30 -26.17 14.20 -4.73
CA PRO A 30 -26.99 15.10 -3.95
C PRO A 30 -26.37 15.23 -2.55
N PRO A 31 -26.34 16.45 -1.97
CA PRO A 31 -25.92 16.60 -0.60
C PRO A 31 -26.83 15.73 0.27
N SER A 32 -26.24 14.80 1.01
CA SER A 32 -26.96 14.07 2.05
C SER A 32 -27.69 15.10 2.93
N PRO A 33 -29.00 14.97 3.16
CA PRO A 33 -29.75 15.91 3.97
C PRO A 33 -29.17 15.89 5.38
N VAL A 34 -28.49 16.98 5.72
CA VAL A 34 -28.04 17.27 7.08
C VAL A 34 -29.31 17.64 7.87
N PRO A 35 -29.66 16.93 8.96
CA PRO A 35 -30.77 17.35 9.80
C PRO A 35 -30.43 18.70 10.44
N SER A 36 -31.03 19.76 9.90
CA SER A 36 -31.01 21.09 10.48
C SER A 36 -32.23 21.28 11.35
N ALA A 37 -32.04 21.23 12.67
CA ALA A 37 -32.66 22.15 13.62
C ALA A 37 -32.14 21.85 15.03
N LEU A 38 -31.42 22.80 15.62
CA LEU A 38 -31.69 23.41 16.94
C LEU A 38 -30.75 24.64 17.11
N PRO A 39 -31.10 25.61 17.96
CA PRO A 39 -30.77 27.02 17.80
C PRO A 39 -29.36 27.38 18.26
N GLN A 40 -28.85 28.40 17.60
CA GLN A 40 -27.64 29.15 17.91
C GLN A 40 -27.67 29.71 19.35
N ALA A 41 -26.84 29.16 20.22
CA ALA A 41 -26.48 29.77 21.50
C ALA A 41 -24.98 30.09 21.48
N SER A 42 -24.66 31.38 21.46
CA SER A 42 -23.32 31.87 21.80
C SER A 42 -22.99 31.45 23.23
N ALA A 43 -22.09 30.50 23.38
CA ALA A 43 -21.42 30.21 24.64
C ALA A 43 -20.00 29.76 24.33
N SER A 44 -19.04 30.41 24.97
CA SER A 44 -17.62 30.05 25.00
C SER A 44 -17.44 28.54 25.08
N ALA A 45 -16.87 27.92 24.06
CA ALA A 45 -16.59 26.49 24.06
C ALA A 45 -15.41 26.20 25.02
N PRO A 46 -15.61 25.36 26.06
CA PRO A 46 -14.52 24.82 26.84
C PRO A 46 -13.73 23.80 26.01
N SER A 47 -12.45 23.63 26.35
CA SER A 47 -11.54 22.62 25.78
C SER A 47 -12.25 21.27 25.56
N PRO A 48 -12.02 20.58 24.42
CA PRO A 48 -12.58 19.26 24.20
C PRO A 48 -12.06 18.32 25.28
N GLN A 49 -12.95 17.98 26.21
CA GLN A 49 -12.70 16.91 27.16
C GLN A 49 -12.50 15.63 26.37
N THR A 50 -11.35 15.00 26.62
CA THR A 50 -11.02 13.62 26.33
C THR A 50 -12.12 12.72 26.86
N GLY A 51 -13.17 12.50 26.05
CA GLY A 51 -14.17 11.48 26.32
C GLY A 51 -13.49 10.10 26.33
N PRO A 52 -13.91 9.16 27.20
CA PRO A 52 -13.40 7.80 27.18
C PRO A 52 -13.57 7.24 25.76
N ALA A 53 -12.45 6.83 25.14
CA ALA A 53 -12.48 6.14 23.86
C ALA A 53 -13.49 4.98 23.98
N ALA A 54 -14.56 5.04 23.19
CA ALA A 54 -15.50 3.95 23.07
C ALA A 54 -14.69 2.73 22.63
N GLN A 55 -14.47 1.81 23.57
CA GLN A 55 -13.80 0.55 23.28
C GLN A 55 -14.57 -0.12 22.15
N PRO A 56 -13.91 -0.51 21.05
CA PRO A 56 -14.58 -1.27 20.01
C PRO A 56 -15.23 -2.50 20.68
N PRO A 57 -16.47 -2.85 20.32
CA PRO A 57 -17.15 -3.98 20.94
C PRO A 57 -16.27 -5.22 20.80
N SER A 58 -15.86 -5.77 21.94
CA SER A 58 -15.14 -7.03 22.04
C SER A 58 -16.04 -8.12 21.46
N VAL A 59 -15.93 -8.37 20.16
CA VAL A 59 -16.51 -9.56 19.55
C VAL A 59 -15.94 -10.75 20.31
N PRO A 60 -16.79 -11.63 20.90
CA PRO A 60 -16.32 -12.86 21.53
C PRO A 60 -15.58 -13.69 20.48
N GLY A 61 -14.26 -13.54 20.44
CA GLY A 61 -13.40 -14.27 19.53
C GLY A 61 -13.55 -15.75 19.84
N LEU A 62 -13.77 -16.55 18.80
CA LEU A 62 -13.87 -18.01 18.84
C LEU A 62 -12.55 -18.70 19.26
N GLY A 63 -11.82 -18.19 20.26
CA GLY A 63 -10.75 -18.87 20.99
C GLY A 63 -9.50 -19.30 20.20
N LEU A 64 -9.47 -19.13 18.88
CA LEU A 64 -8.36 -19.60 18.04
C LEU A 64 -7.31 -18.49 17.89
N ALA A 65 -6.71 -18.09 19.01
CA ALA A 65 -5.45 -17.36 18.93
C ALA A 65 -4.40 -18.30 18.30
N PRO A 66 -3.70 -17.89 17.24
CA PRO A 66 -2.67 -18.72 16.63
C PRO A 66 -1.58 -19.06 17.66
N ALA A 67 -1.06 -20.28 17.58
CA ALA A 67 0.02 -20.72 18.47
C ALA A 67 1.24 -19.79 18.32
N PRO A 68 1.93 -19.45 19.43
CA PRO A 68 3.10 -18.59 19.38
C PRO A 68 4.21 -19.24 18.56
N VAL A 69 4.77 -18.48 17.62
CA VAL A 69 5.89 -18.93 16.78
C VAL A 69 7.19 -18.83 17.58
N PRO A 70 8.06 -19.86 17.60
CA PRO A 70 9.35 -19.78 18.25
C PRO A 70 10.23 -18.65 17.67
N PRO A 71 10.95 -17.88 18.50
CA PRO A 71 11.75 -16.74 18.03
C PRO A 71 12.85 -17.15 17.04
N ALA A 72 13.44 -18.34 17.21
CA ALA A 72 14.44 -18.89 16.29
C ALA A 72 13.87 -19.11 14.88
N VAL A 73 12.64 -19.63 14.77
CA VAL A 73 11.95 -19.82 13.48
C VAL A 73 11.67 -18.47 12.83
N ARG A 74 11.18 -17.49 13.60
CA ARG A 74 10.95 -16.13 13.09
C ARG A 74 12.23 -15.51 12.55
N GLN A 75 13.35 -15.66 13.25
CA GLN A 75 14.64 -15.12 12.82
C GLN A 75 15.14 -15.78 11.53
N GLN A 76 14.99 -17.10 11.41
CA GLN A 76 15.33 -17.82 10.17
C GLN A 76 14.54 -17.27 8.97
N VAL A 77 13.23 -17.07 9.12
CA VAL A 77 12.36 -16.51 8.06
C VAL A 77 12.82 -15.10 7.68
N VAL A 78 13.18 -14.25 8.65
CA VAL A 78 13.74 -12.91 8.40
C VAL A 78 15.00 -12.98 7.55
N ASP A 79 15.94 -13.86 7.89
CA ASP A 79 17.23 -13.96 7.19
C ASP A 79 17.08 -14.53 5.78
N GLU A 80 16.21 -15.53 5.60
CA GLU A 80 15.86 -16.06 4.28
C GLU A 80 15.17 -15.02 3.40
N MET A 81 14.17 -14.32 3.93
CA MET A 81 13.46 -13.25 3.23
C MET A 81 14.42 -12.12 2.82
N ARG A 82 15.30 -11.69 3.72
CA ARG A 82 16.35 -10.69 3.40
C ARG A 82 17.19 -11.16 2.23
N LYS A 83 17.68 -12.41 2.26
CA LYS A 83 18.47 -12.99 1.17
C LYS A 83 17.71 -13.03 -0.16
N GLN A 84 16.38 -13.19 -0.15
CA GLN A 84 15.57 -13.16 -1.37
C GLN A 84 15.45 -11.74 -1.95
N LEU A 85 15.13 -10.77 -1.09
CA LEU A 85 15.04 -9.36 -1.48
C LEU A 85 16.37 -8.86 -2.05
N GLU A 86 17.49 -9.23 -1.43
CA GLU A 86 18.83 -8.90 -1.94
C GLU A 86 19.12 -9.50 -3.32
N ARG A 87 18.67 -10.73 -3.59
CA ARG A 87 18.81 -11.34 -4.93
C ARG A 87 17.99 -10.59 -5.99
N GLN A 88 16.82 -10.07 -5.61
CA GLN A 88 15.95 -9.30 -6.51
C GLN A 88 16.36 -7.84 -6.66
N ARG A 89 17.16 -7.32 -5.71
CA ARG A 89 17.58 -5.90 -5.67
C ARG A 89 18.04 -5.35 -7.02
N PRO A 90 18.91 -6.00 -7.81
CA PRO A 90 19.37 -5.41 -9.07
C PRO A 90 18.24 -5.14 -10.07
N ASP A 91 17.27 -6.06 -10.14
CA ASP A 91 16.09 -5.89 -10.98
C ASP A 91 15.18 -4.78 -10.45
N LEU A 92 14.90 -4.78 -9.14
CA LEU A 92 14.09 -3.74 -8.50
C LEU A 92 14.71 -2.35 -8.65
N VAL A 93 16.04 -2.23 -8.56
CA VAL A 93 16.75 -0.98 -8.82
C VAL A 93 16.52 -0.54 -10.26
N LYS A 94 16.75 -1.44 -11.22
CA LYS A 94 16.59 -1.13 -12.64
C LYS A 94 15.15 -0.73 -12.99
N THR A 95 14.16 -1.44 -12.49
CA THR A 95 12.75 -1.27 -12.91
C THR A 95 12.00 -0.26 -12.05
N CYS A 96 12.24 -0.23 -10.75
CA CYS A 96 11.46 0.56 -9.79
C CYS A 96 12.21 1.75 -9.22
N TRP A 97 13.54 1.83 -9.31
CA TRP A 97 14.31 2.95 -8.78
C TRP A 97 14.77 3.92 -9.86
N THR A 98 15.58 3.43 -10.81
CA THR A 98 16.26 4.25 -11.82
C THR A 98 15.34 5.20 -12.59
N PRO A 99 14.12 4.80 -13.02
CA PRO A 99 13.23 5.70 -13.78
C PRO A 99 12.79 6.94 -12.99
N PHE A 100 12.73 6.84 -11.66
CA PHE A 100 12.29 7.93 -10.79
C PHE A 100 13.48 8.70 -10.20
N ALA A 101 14.58 8.00 -9.89
CA ALA A 101 15.83 8.63 -9.42
C ALA A 101 16.40 9.64 -10.43
N GLN A 102 16.25 9.39 -11.73
CA GLN A 102 16.66 10.33 -12.78
C GLN A 102 15.78 11.60 -12.83
N LYS A 103 14.50 11.49 -12.47
CA LYS A 103 13.54 12.62 -12.53
C LYS A 103 13.59 13.47 -11.27
N GLN A 104 13.84 12.84 -10.13
CA GLN A 104 13.92 13.48 -8.82
C GLN A 104 15.17 12.90 -8.14
N PRO A 105 16.33 13.58 -8.11
CA PRO A 105 17.54 12.99 -7.54
C PRO A 105 17.52 12.90 -6.00
N GLU A 106 16.63 13.63 -5.33
CA GLU A 106 16.45 13.59 -3.88
C GLU A 106 15.16 12.83 -3.51
N PRO A 107 15.15 12.01 -2.43
CA PRO A 107 16.29 11.65 -1.59
C PRO A 107 17.22 10.64 -2.29
N PRO A 108 18.54 10.69 -2.08
CA PRO A 108 19.48 9.82 -2.81
C PRO A 108 19.25 8.34 -2.52
N LYS A 109 18.65 7.99 -1.39
CA LYS A 109 18.32 6.62 -0.99
C LYS A 109 16.86 6.55 -0.57
N ALA A 110 16.27 5.37 -0.66
CA ALA A 110 15.00 5.10 0.00
C ALA A 110 15.06 3.86 0.90
N LYS A 111 14.27 3.92 1.97
CA LYS A 111 14.12 2.82 2.92
C LYS A 111 12.66 2.38 2.97
N TYR A 112 12.46 1.08 2.84
CA TYR A 112 11.16 0.42 2.89
C TYR A 112 11.13 -0.66 3.96
N LEU A 113 9.99 -0.84 4.62
CA LEU A 113 9.72 -1.96 5.52
C LEU A 113 8.77 -2.93 4.82
N PHE A 114 9.27 -4.12 4.52
CA PHE A 114 8.48 -5.21 3.95
C PHE A 114 7.88 -6.03 5.08
N ASN A 115 6.56 -6.02 5.19
CA ASN A 115 5.82 -6.86 6.12
C ASN A 115 5.20 -8.01 5.34
N SER A 116 5.74 -9.22 5.48
CA SER A 116 5.26 -10.40 4.77
C SER A 116 4.77 -11.46 5.74
N THR A 117 3.70 -12.16 5.37
CA THR A 117 3.19 -13.32 6.09
C THR A 117 3.32 -14.56 5.23
N PHE A 118 3.85 -15.63 5.83
CA PHE A 118 4.04 -16.92 5.22
C PHE A 118 3.13 -17.96 5.87
N ASP A 119 2.61 -18.89 5.07
CA ASP A 119 1.90 -20.06 5.57
C ASP A 119 2.86 -21.16 6.07
N SER A 120 2.29 -22.27 6.56
CA SER A 120 3.06 -23.40 7.08
C SER A 120 3.96 -24.09 6.03
N SER A 121 3.66 -23.92 4.74
CA SER A 121 4.47 -24.43 3.62
C SER A 121 5.62 -23.50 3.24
N GLY A 122 5.70 -22.32 3.86
CA GLY A 122 6.69 -21.29 3.55
C GLY A 122 6.32 -20.43 2.34
N LYS A 123 5.07 -20.49 1.85
CA LYS A 123 4.60 -19.67 0.75
C LYS A 123 4.07 -18.33 1.28
N GLU A 124 4.42 -17.23 0.61
CA GLU A 124 3.86 -15.91 0.93
C GLU A 124 2.35 -15.89 0.66
N ILE A 125 1.59 -15.42 1.66
CA ILE A 125 0.13 -15.28 1.61
C ILE A 125 -0.32 -13.82 1.74
N ALA A 126 0.53 -12.95 2.27
CA ALA A 126 0.27 -11.51 2.36
C ALA A 126 1.58 -10.73 2.34
N ARG A 127 1.54 -9.52 1.75
CA ARG A 127 2.66 -8.58 1.69
C ARG A 127 2.16 -7.15 1.85
N GLY A 128 2.85 -6.39 2.70
CA GLY A 128 2.75 -4.96 2.87
C GLY A 128 4.11 -4.31 2.67
N ILE A 129 4.11 -3.07 2.18
CA ILE A 129 5.32 -2.25 2.03
C ILE A 129 5.03 -0.87 2.60
N SER A 130 5.75 -0.52 3.65
CA SER A 130 5.72 0.81 4.27
C SER A 130 6.99 1.58 3.91
N GLU A 131 6.87 2.91 3.80
CA GLU A 131 7.98 3.82 3.56
C GLU A 131 8.44 4.42 4.90
N VAL A 132 9.73 4.69 5.02
CA VAL A 132 10.29 5.37 6.21
C VAL A 132 10.38 6.86 5.93
N GLU A 133 9.85 7.66 6.85
CA GLU A 133 9.84 9.12 6.78
C GLU A 133 11.25 9.73 6.61
N GLY A 134 11.37 10.73 5.74
CA GLY A 134 12.61 11.37 5.33
C GLY A 134 13.43 10.57 4.30
N MET A 135 12.99 9.36 3.93
CA MET A 135 13.63 8.48 2.94
C MET A 135 12.59 7.84 2.01
N GLU A 136 11.40 8.43 1.93
CA GLU A 136 10.33 7.95 1.06
C GLU A 136 10.58 8.33 -0.39
N ARG A 137 10.15 7.42 -1.26
CA ARG A 137 9.99 7.67 -2.69
C ARG A 137 8.71 6.99 -3.15
N PRO A 138 7.58 7.73 -3.18
CA PRO A 138 6.26 7.12 -3.30
C PRO A 138 6.08 6.39 -4.65
N GLU A 139 6.71 6.86 -5.72
CA GLU A 139 6.63 6.26 -7.05
C GLU A 139 7.40 4.96 -7.14
N ALA A 140 8.59 4.92 -6.53
CA ALA A 140 9.37 3.69 -6.39
C ALA A 140 8.64 2.70 -5.47
N GLY A 141 8.04 3.18 -4.37
CA GLY A 141 7.19 2.39 -3.48
C GLY A 141 5.97 1.81 -4.19
N HIS A 142 5.29 2.60 -5.02
CA HIS A 142 4.17 2.15 -5.86
C HIS A 142 4.61 1.05 -6.84
N CYS A 143 5.75 1.25 -7.53
CA CYS A 143 6.31 0.23 -8.40
C CYS A 143 6.59 -1.07 -7.64
N LEU A 144 7.25 -1.02 -6.48
CA LEU A 144 7.52 -2.19 -5.64
C LEU A 144 6.23 -2.95 -5.27
N ARG A 145 5.16 -2.22 -4.89
CA ARG A 145 3.87 -2.83 -4.52
C ARG A 145 3.19 -3.53 -5.70
N SER A 146 3.36 -3.01 -6.92
CA SER A 146 2.76 -3.58 -8.13
C SER A 146 3.46 -4.84 -8.67
N ARG A 147 4.66 -5.16 -8.17
CA ARG A 147 5.48 -6.27 -8.67
C ARG A 147 5.16 -7.57 -7.94
N PRO A 148 5.00 -8.70 -8.65
CA PRO A 148 5.07 -10.01 -8.01
C PRO A 148 6.52 -10.27 -7.58
N MET A 149 6.74 -10.65 -6.31
CA MET A 149 8.07 -10.97 -5.78
C MET A 149 8.23 -12.45 -5.43
N ASP A 150 7.16 -13.25 -5.52
CA ASP A 150 7.14 -14.70 -5.28
C ASP A 150 8.06 -15.14 -4.14
N LEU A 151 7.97 -14.45 -2.99
CA LEU A 151 8.84 -14.73 -1.85
C LEU A 151 8.47 -16.10 -1.27
N GLN A 152 9.49 -16.95 -1.06
CA GLN A 152 9.31 -18.29 -0.52
C GLN A 152 10.37 -18.58 0.53
N VAL A 153 9.98 -19.07 1.69
CA VAL A 153 10.90 -19.50 2.75
C VAL A 153 10.82 -21.01 2.94
N SER A 154 11.79 -21.57 3.66
CA SER A 154 11.74 -22.95 4.09
C SER A 154 10.44 -23.22 4.87
N PRO A 155 9.76 -24.36 4.65
CA PRO A 155 8.55 -24.70 5.39
C PRO A 155 8.80 -24.67 6.90
N THR A 156 7.99 -23.88 7.62
CA THR A 156 8.15 -23.70 9.07
C THR A 156 7.17 -24.55 9.89
N GLY A 157 6.10 -25.06 9.25
CA GLY A 157 4.97 -25.68 9.95
C GLY A 157 4.05 -24.68 10.68
N HIS A 158 4.33 -23.38 10.59
CA HIS A 158 3.61 -22.31 11.29
C HIS A 158 3.21 -21.18 10.33
N TYR A 159 2.18 -20.41 10.70
CA TYR A 159 1.95 -19.11 10.09
C TYR A 159 2.91 -18.10 10.71
N VAL A 160 3.73 -17.44 9.90
CA VAL A 160 4.77 -16.53 10.39
C VAL A 160 4.69 -15.18 9.68
N GLY A 161 4.48 -14.11 10.45
CA GLY A 161 4.61 -12.73 10.00
C GLY A 161 5.99 -12.16 10.37
N VAL A 162 6.66 -11.56 9.40
CA VAL A 162 7.97 -10.92 9.58
C VAL A 162 8.00 -9.54 8.95
N GLU A 163 8.86 -8.68 9.49
CA GLU A 163 9.15 -7.37 8.93
C GLU A 163 10.65 -7.30 8.60
N VAL A 164 10.98 -6.86 7.39
CA VAL A 164 12.36 -6.77 6.90
C VAL A 164 12.59 -5.40 6.27
N GLU A 165 13.68 -4.75 6.70
CA GLU A 165 14.11 -3.49 6.09
C GLU A 165 14.78 -3.76 4.73
N PHE A 166 14.45 -2.93 3.75
CA PHE A 166 15.00 -2.98 2.41
C PHE A 166 15.38 -1.57 1.93
N PHE A 167 16.55 -1.44 1.32
CA PHE A 167 17.09 -0.15 0.89
C PHE A 167 17.23 -0.11 -0.62
N LEU A 168 16.88 1.01 -1.25
CA LEU A 168 17.20 1.30 -2.65
C LEU A 168 18.22 2.46 -2.73
N PRO A 169 19.13 2.42 -3.72
CA PRO A 169 20.41 3.14 -3.69
C PRO A 169 20.37 4.59 -4.11
#